data_AF-A0A9N8ESA8-F1
#
_entry.id   AF-A0A9N8ESA8-F1
#
_cell.length_a   1.000
_cell.length_b   1.000
_cell.length_c   1.000
_cell.angle_alpha   90.00
_cell.angle_beta   90.00
_cell.angle_gamma   90.00
#
_symmetry.space_group_name_H-M   'P 1'
#
loop_
_entity.id
_entity.type
_entity.pdbx_description
1 polymer ?
#
loop_
_entity_poly.entity_id
_entity_poly.type
_entity_poly.pdbx_seq_one_letter_code
_entity_poly.pdbx_strand_id
1 'polypeptide(L)'
;MSPWKDRLKALMLGINGTYDPAHRRSLQSVIMYEAQRCVKSKLPTLRPFQRKIAFYDQAVALLESLEFVPPHHQAEVMWRTATSRDAMDPDIAWKRSRLLEKELSNLAEKIKPFVGEGLLTHQQACDAMVQDMYENSQKEAGEESKSGEKPANWEHAHNNVMLVFRLYYKFSEPDPDFPPAKPAIPIVVPAEKPPKMDPQASFLVHNNATKVPLAASSPLRMPNQSKLTFVGGALAAPDPIAERSRVLKEVRDHLDLLKEFEGVIPEEDIQSRKRELFDALPPAPPPFEGKKAKLV
;
A
#
# COMPACT_ATOMS: atom_id res chain seq x y z
N MET A 1 -11.90 -5.80 22.29
CA MET A 1 -11.42 -5.51 20.92
C MET A 1 -10.20 -4.58 21.00
N SER A 2 -9.42 -4.45 19.92
CA SER A 2 -8.25 -3.55 19.90
C SER A 2 -8.75 -2.11 19.67
N PRO A 3 -8.52 -1.13 20.55
CA PRO A 3 -9.15 0.18 20.37
C PRO A 3 -8.73 0.89 19.08
N TRP A 4 -7.53 0.61 18.55
CA TRP A 4 -7.10 1.12 17.24
C TRP A 4 -7.90 0.55 16.07
N LYS A 5 -8.36 -0.72 16.15
CA LYS A 5 -9.17 -1.35 15.10
C LYS A 5 -10.55 -0.71 15.02
N ASP A 6 -11.13 -0.40 16.17
CA ASP A 6 -12.45 0.21 16.24
C ASP A 6 -12.41 1.65 15.68
N ARG A 7 -11.37 2.43 16.05
CA ARG A 7 -11.12 3.75 15.45
C ARG A 7 -10.85 3.66 13.94
N LEU A 8 -10.01 2.74 13.50
CA LEU A 8 -9.73 2.53 12.07
C LEU A 8 -10.99 2.15 11.30
N LYS A 9 -11.79 1.23 11.84
CA LYS A 9 -13.07 0.81 11.25
C LYS A 9 -14.01 2.00 11.10
N ALA A 10 -14.10 2.88 12.10
CA ALA A 10 -14.92 4.09 12.03
C ALA A 10 -14.46 5.08 10.95
N LEU A 11 -13.14 5.21 10.72
CA LEU A 11 -12.58 6.10 9.70
C LEU A 11 -12.66 5.52 8.28
N MET A 12 -12.64 4.20 8.13
CA MET A 12 -12.52 3.54 6.83
C MET A 12 -13.82 3.04 6.25
N LEU A 13 -14.79 2.67 7.09
CA LEU A 13 -16.08 2.21 6.59
C LEU A 13 -16.88 3.41 6.13
N GLY A 14 -17.15 3.47 4.83
CA GLY A 14 -18.03 4.49 4.26
C GLY A 14 -19.48 4.33 4.73
N ILE A 15 -20.38 5.12 4.13
CA ILE A 15 -21.82 5.16 4.47
C ILE A 15 -22.47 3.75 4.43
N ASN A 16 -21.95 2.85 3.58
CA ASN A 16 -22.47 1.50 3.40
C ASN A 16 -21.88 0.46 4.37
N GLY A 17 -20.96 0.84 5.26
CA GLY A 17 -20.35 -0.07 6.22
C GLY A 17 -19.39 -1.09 5.60
N THR A 18 -18.99 -0.91 4.33
CA THR A 18 -18.08 -1.81 3.60
C THR A 18 -16.72 -1.18 3.34
N TYR A 19 -15.67 -1.99 3.28
CA TYR A 19 -14.33 -1.57 2.89
C TYR A 19 -14.30 -1.12 1.42
N ASP A 20 -13.75 0.07 1.15
CA ASP A 20 -13.51 0.59 -0.20
C ASP A 20 -12.06 0.28 -0.65
N PRO A 21 -11.85 -0.41 -1.78
CA PRO A 21 -10.52 -0.64 -2.34
C PRO A 21 -9.70 0.63 -2.60
N ALA A 22 -10.34 1.80 -2.76
CA ALA A 22 -9.65 3.08 -2.84
C ALA A 22 -8.80 3.37 -1.59
N HIS A 23 -9.17 2.81 -0.44
CA HIS A 23 -8.43 2.97 0.82
C HIS A 23 -7.22 2.04 0.95
N ARG A 24 -6.93 1.17 -0.04
CA ARG A 24 -5.89 0.13 0.06
C ARG A 24 -4.55 0.66 0.51
N ARG A 25 -4.07 1.76 -0.09
CA ARG A 25 -2.78 2.37 0.24
C ARG A 25 -2.79 3.03 1.61
N SER A 26 -3.88 3.72 1.95
CA SER A 26 -4.06 4.30 3.28
C SER A 26 -4.06 3.24 4.39
N LEU A 27 -4.76 2.13 4.16
CA LEU A 27 -4.76 0.97 5.06
C LEU A 27 -3.37 0.35 5.19
N GLN A 28 -2.66 0.17 4.08
CA GLN A 28 -1.28 -0.32 4.07
C GLN A 28 -0.38 0.54 4.97
N SER A 29 -0.49 1.87 4.89
CA SER A 29 0.25 2.80 5.77
C SER A 29 -0.11 2.62 7.25
N VAL A 30 -1.41 2.49 7.58
CA VAL A 30 -1.86 2.26 8.97
C VAL A 30 -1.32 0.96 9.54
N ILE A 31 -1.40 -0.13 8.76
CA ILE A 31 -0.89 -1.44 9.17
C ILE A 31 0.62 -1.39 9.41
N MET A 32 1.38 -0.75 8.52
CA MET A 32 2.82 -0.59 8.69
C MET A 32 3.17 0.26 9.91
N TYR A 33 2.43 1.35 10.16
CA TYR A 33 2.65 2.18 11.34
C TYR A 33 2.41 1.41 12.64
N GLU A 34 1.28 0.69 12.73
CA GLU A 34 0.95 -0.09 13.92
C GLU A 34 1.93 -1.26 14.12
N ALA A 35 2.33 -1.94 13.03
CA ALA A 35 3.34 -2.99 13.08
C ALA A 35 4.65 -2.47 13.68
N GLN A 36 5.11 -1.30 13.24
CA GLN A 36 6.30 -0.65 13.76
C GLN A 36 6.16 -0.38 15.26
N ARG A 37 5.03 0.15 15.73
CA ARG A 37 4.78 0.39 17.16
C ARG A 37 4.81 -0.91 17.98
N CYS A 38 4.23 -2.00 17.45
CA CYS A 38 4.21 -3.32 18.10
C CYS A 38 5.60 -3.94 18.27
N VAL A 39 6.46 -3.84 17.25
CA VAL A 39 7.80 -4.47 17.27
C VAL A 39 8.89 -3.58 17.83
N LYS A 40 8.65 -2.27 18.00
CA LYS A 40 9.68 -1.24 18.32
C LYS A 40 10.62 -1.63 19.44
N SER A 41 10.09 -2.16 20.55
CA SER A 41 10.88 -2.56 21.72
C SER A 41 11.76 -3.80 21.49
N LYS A 42 11.38 -4.66 20.54
CA LYS A 42 12.11 -5.90 20.20
C LYS A 42 13.14 -5.69 19.08
N LEU A 43 12.99 -4.67 18.25
CA LEU A 43 13.90 -4.42 17.12
C LEU A 43 15.40 -4.29 17.49
N PRO A 44 15.79 -3.66 18.62
CA PRO A 44 17.20 -3.51 18.97
C PRO A 44 17.92 -4.85 19.16
N THR A 45 17.23 -5.90 19.61
CA THR A 45 17.82 -7.22 19.87
C THR A 45 17.96 -8.08 18.61
N LEU A 46 17.42 -7.62 17.48
CA LEU A 46 17.39 -8.36 16.22
C LEU A 46 18.46 -7.85 15.25
N ARG A 47 19.00 -8.75 14.42
CA ARG A 47 19.87 -8.39 13.29
C ARG A 47 19.10 -7.62 12.21
N PRO A 48 19.76 -6.81 11.36
CA PRO A 48 19.07 -5.99 10.36
C PRO A 48 18.08 -6.74 9.46
N PHE A 49 18.41 -7.95 8.99
CA PHE A 49 17.47 -8.73 8.16
C PHE A 49 16.29 -9.28 8.99
N GLN A 50 16.54 -9.69 10.24
CA GLN A 50 15.52 -10.17 11.16
C GLN A 50 14.52 -9.07 11.53
N ARG A 51 14.98 -7.82 11.67
CA ARG A 51 14.11 -6.66 11.91
C ARG A 51 13.05 -6.49 10.82
N LYS A 52 13.48 -6.63 9.56
CA LYS A 52 12.62 -6.47 8.38
C LYS A 52 11.57 -7.58 8.31
N ILE A 53 12.00 -8.83 8.53
CA ILE A 53 11.11 -10.00 8.58
C ILE A 53 10.11 -9.85 9.73
N ALA A 54 10.59 -9.61 10.95
CA ALA A 54 9.72 -9.44 12.12
C ALA A 54 8.68 -8.33 11.95
N PHE A 55 9.08 -7.20 11.36
CA PHE A 55 8.19 -6.09 11.03
C PHE A 55 7.13 -6.51 9.99
N TYR A 56 7.55 -7.16 8.91
CA TYR A 56 6.67 -7.59 7.83
C TYR A 56 5.65 -8.63 8.31
N ASP A 57 6.11 -9.65 9.04
CA ASP A 57 5.25 -10.69 9.61
C ASP A 57 4.22 -10.08 10.57
N GLN A 58 4.64 -9.10 11.38
CA GLN A 58 3.72 -8.37 12.26
C GLN A 58 2.69 -7.56 11.48
N ALA A 59 3.08 -6.93 10.36
CA ALA A 59 2.17 -6.19 9.48
C ALA A 59 1.12 -7.12 8.85
N VAL A 60 1.54 -8.26 8.31
CA VAL A 60 0.64 -9.28 7.73
C VAL A 60 -0.36 -9.77 8.79
N ALA A 61 0.13 -10.15 9.98
CA ALA A 61 -0.74 -10.65 11.04
C ALA A 61 -1.73 -9.59 11.57
N LEU A 62 -1.34 -8.30 11.60
CA LEU A 62 -2.26 -7.22 11.95
C LEU A 62 -3.36 -7.08 10.91
N LEU A 63 -3.02 -7.16 9.62
CA LEU A 63 -3.97 -7.09 8.51
C LEU A 63 -4.95 -8.26 8.50
N GLU A 64 -4.45 -9.49 8.63
CA GLU A 64 -5.29 -10.71 8.70
C GLU A 64 -6.29 -10.66 9.86
N SER A 65 -5.93 -9.94 10.93
CA SER A 65 -6.79 -9.75 12.09
C SER A 65 -7.89 -8.70 11.91
N LEU A 66 -7.99 -8.04 10.74
CA LEU A 66 -9.03 -7.07 10.42
C LEU A 66 -10.27 -7.73 9.80
N GLU A 67 -11.25 -8.04 10.65
CA GLU A 67 -12.50 -8.71 10.24
C GLU A 67 -13.37 -7.89 9.29
N PHE A 68 -13.23 -6.55 9.27
CA PHE A 68 -13.99 -5.68 8.39
C PHE A 68 -13.40 -5.59 6.97
N VAL A 69 -12.19 -6.12 6.75
CA VAL A 69 -11.56 -6.19 5.43
C VAL A 69 -11.78 -7.61 4.88
N PRO A 70 -12.54 -7.78 3.79
CA PRO A 70 -12.76 -9.11 3.21
C PRO A 70 -11.45 -9.81 2.86
N PRO A 71 -11.35 -11.15 3.02
CA PRO A 71 -10.10 -11.88 2.78
C PRO A 71 -9.49 -11.66 1.39
N HIS A 72 -10.32 -11.51 0.36
CA HIS A 72 -9.84 -11.25 -1.00
C HIS A 72 -9.15 -9.89 -1.14
N HIS A 73 -9.53 -8.88 -0.35
CA HIS A 73 -8.88 -7.57 -0.32
C HIS A 73 -7.65 -7.52 0.58
N GLN A 74 -7.55 -8.39 1.60
CA GLN A 74 -6.38 -8.44 2.48
C GLN A 74 -5.10 -8.74 1.69
N ALA A 75 -5.14 -9.71 0.76
CA ALA A 75 -4.00 -9.98 -0.11
C ALA A 75 -3.59 -8.75 -0.95
N GLU A 76 -4.57 -7.99 -1.43
CA GLU A 76 -4.32 -6.79 -2.26
C GLU A 76 -3.65 -5.67 -1.48
N VAL A 77 -4.00 -5.52 -0.19
CA VAL A 77 -3.39 -4.51 0.69
C VAL A 77 -1.89 -4.73 0.83
N MET A 78 -1.38 -5.95 0.69
CA MET A 78 0.06 -6.24 0.74
C MET A 78 0.73 -6.26 -0.64
N TRP A 79 0.05 -5.81 -1.70
CA TRP A 79 0.70 -5.62 -2.99
C TRP A 79 1.63 -4.40 -3.00
N ARG A 80 2.76 -4.55 -3.68
CA ARG A 80 3.70 -3.48 -3.97
C ARG A 80 3.03 -2.41 -4.83
N THR A 81 2.34 -2.79 -5.90
CA THR A 81 1.58 -1.90 -6.78
C THR A 81 0.21 -2.50 -7.10
N ALA A 82 -0.76 -1.66 -7.47
CA ALA A 82 -2.09 -2.12 -7.88
C ALA A 82 -2.04 -2.96 -9.16
N THR A 83 -1.14 -2.56 -10.05
CA THR A 83 -1.11 -2.96 -11.45
C THR A 83 -0.34 -4.26 -11.62
N SER A 84 0.88 -4.35 -11.07
CA SER A 84 1.68 -5.57 -11.15
C SER A 84 1.18 -6.69 -10.23
N ARG A 85 0.45 -6.33 -9.16
CA ARG A 85 -0.02 -7.25 -8.12
C ARG A 85 1.12 -8.04 -7.45
N ASP A 86 2.35 -7.55 -7.56
CA ASP A 86 3.50 -8.17 -6.90
C ASP A 86 3.33 -8.10 -5.40
N ALA A 87 3.58 -9.21 -4.71
CA ALA A 87 3.66 -9.21 -3.27
C ALA A 87 4.76 -8.26 -2.80
N MET A 88 4.52 -7.55 -1.71
CA MET A 88 5.55 -6.73 -1.09
C MET A 88 6.52 -7.61 -0.32
N ASP A 89 7.82 -7.42 -0.55
CA ASP A 89 8.85 -8.08 0.26
C ASP A 89 9.20 -7.28 1.53
N PRO A 90 9.85 -7.92 2.52
CA PRO A 90 10.21 -7.25 3.77
C PRO A 90 11.16 -6.05 3.62
N ASP A 91 12.04 -6.02 2.61
CA ASP A 91 12.93 -4.89 2.37
C ASP A 91 12.15 -3.66 1.90
N ILE A 92 11.19 -3.83 0.98
CA ILE A 92 10.30 -2.76 0.53
C ILE A 92 9.40 -2.28 1.65
N ALA A 93 8.80 -3.19 2.41
CA ALA A 93 7.93 -2.84 3.53
C ALA A 93 8.67 -1.99 4.57
N TRP A 94 9.90 -2.37 4.90
CA TRP A 94 10.75 -1.62 5.82
C TRP A 94 11.16 -0.25 5.28
N LYS A 95 11.43 -0.12 3.99
CA LYS A 95 11.71 1.18 3.37
C LYS A 95 10.49 2.10 3.43
N ARG A 96 9.30 1.57 3.15
CA ARG A 96 8.04 2.32 3.24
C ARG A 96 7.72 2.78 4.66
N SER A 97 7.97 1.96 5.68
CA SER A 97 7.75 2.38 7.07
C SER A 97 8.65 3.54 7.49
N ARG A 98 9.89 3.61 6.98
CA ARG A 98 10.79 4.75 7.19
C ARG A 98 10.30 6.01 6.49
N LEU A 99 9.82 5.89 5.25
CA LEU A 99 9.25 7.02 4.51
C LEU A 99 8.03 7.59 5.23
N LEU A 100 7.18 6.70 5.74
CA LEU A 100 5.98 7.04 6.49
C LEU A 100 6.28 7.93 7.71
N GLU A 101 7.34 7.64 8.48
CA GLU A 101 7.75 8.47 9.63
C GLU A 101 8.11 9.91 9.18
N LYS A 102 8.81 10.05 8.05
CA LYS A 102 9.17 11.35 7.46
C LYS A 102 7.93 12.12 7.01
N GLU A 103 7.02 11.45 6.30
CA GLU A 103 5.78 12.06 5.81
C GLU A 103 4.87 12.51 6.96
N LEU A 104 4.75 11.72 8.03
CA LEU A 104 4.00 12.10 9.24
C LEU A 104 4.60 13.34 9.90
N SER A 105 5.92 13.46 9.93
CA SER A 105 6.61 14.63 10.47
C SER A 105 6.32 15.87 9.62
N ASN A 106 6.26 15.73 8.29
CA ASN A 106 5.86 16.81 7.40
C ASN A 106 4.38 17.22 7.60
N LEU A 107 3.47 16.27 7.81
CA LEU A 107 2.07 16.57 8.11
C LEU A 107 1.90 17.28 9.47
N ALA A 108 2.71 16.89 10.46
CA ALA A 108 2.73 17.55 11.77
C ALA A 108 3.14 19.02 11.68
N GLU A 109 4.02 19.38 10.74
CA GLU A 109 4.34 20.79 10.45
C GLU A 109 3.22 21.48 9.65
N LYS A 110 2.69 20.81 8.63
CA LYS A 110 1.63 21.36 7.76
C LYS A 110 0.32 21.65 8.48
N ILE A 111 0.00 20.93 9.55
CA ILE A 111 -1.25 21.16 10.28
C ILE A 111 -1.21 22.43 11.13
N LYS A 112 -0.02 22.92 11.54
CA LYS A 112 0.13 24.03 12.51
C LYS A 112 -0.68 25.30 12.16
N PRO A 113 -0.75 25.76 10.89
CA PRO A 113 -1.57 26.92 10.53
C PRO A 113 -3.07 26.74 10.77
N PHE A 114 -3.55 25.50 10.77
CA PHE A 114 -4.98 25.16 10.92
C PHE A 114 -5.40 24.94 12.38
N VAL A 115 -4.47 25.02 13.34
CA VAL A 115 -4.73 24.80 14.78
C VAL A 115 -4.95 26.14 15.52
N GLY A 116 -4.65 27.27 14.86
CA GLY A 116 -4.26 28.54 15.48
C GLY A 116 -5.31 29.35 16.27
N GLU A 117 -6.57 28.95 16.38
CA GLU A 117 -7.58 29.76 17.09
C GLU A 117 -8.41 28.99 18.12
N GLY A 118 -8.09 27.73 18.41
CA GLY A 118 -8.82 26.92 19.40
C GLY A 118 -10.29 26.61 19.04
N LEU A 119 -10.74 27.00 17.85
CA LEU A 119 -12.11 26.78 17.36
C LEU A 119 -12.27 25.47 16.59
N LEU A 120 -11.19 24.95 15.98
CA LEU A 120 -11.26 23.73 15.17
C LEU A 120 -10.87 22.50 15.98
N THR A 121 -11.71 21.47 15.91
CA THR A 121 -11.35 20.12 16.34
C THR A 121 -10.23 19.56 15.46
N HIS A 122 -9.50 18.54 15.95
CA HIS A 122 -8.43 17.90 15.15
C HIS A 122 -8.93 17.41 13.79
N GLN A 123 -10.14 16.84 13.74
CA GLN A 123 -10.76 16.38 12.51
C GLN A 123 -11.00 17.54 11.52
N GLN A 124 -11.56 18.66 12.01
CA GLN A 124 -11.77 19.85 11.18
C GLN A 124 -10.45 20.48 10.69
N ALA A 125 -9.42 20.52 11.53
CA ALA A 125 -8.10 20.99 11.13
C ALA A 125 -7.48 20.08 10.06
N CYS A 126 -7.63 18.76 10.18
CA CYS A 126 -7.22 17.80 9.15
C CYS A 126 -8.00 18.02 7.84
N ASP A 127 -9.31 18.22 7.92
CA ASP A 127 -10.15 18.43 6.74
C ASP A 127 -9.78 19.73 6.00
N ALA A 128 -9.53 20.82 6.74
CA ALA A 128 -9.04 22.08 6.19
C ALA A 128 -7.64 21.94 5.55
N MET A 129 -6.72 21.23 6.22
CA MET A 129 -5.38 20.97 5.68
C MET A 129 -5.44 20.14 4.38
N VAL A 130 -6.27 19.11 4.33
CA VAL A 130 -6.41 18.27 3.12
C VAL A 130 -7.05 19.06 1.98
N GLN A 131 -8.01 19.94 2.27
CA GLN A 131 -8.60 20.84 1.28
C GLN A 131 -7.55 21.82 0.71
N ASP A 132 -6.73 22.43 1.56
CA ASP A 132 -5.61 23.29 1.11
C ASP A 132 -4.60 22.51 0.24
N MET A 133 -4.25 21.29 0.64
CA MET A 133 -3.39 20.42 -0.18
C MET A 133 -4.00 20.11 -1.56
N TYR A 134 -5.31 19.88 -1.62
CA TYR A 134 -6.02 19.66 -2.87
C TYR A 134 -5.97 20.91 -3.76
N GLU A 135 -6.34 22.08 -3.23
CA GLU A 135 -6.34 23.34 -3.97
C GLU A 135 -4.95 23.70 -4.49
N ASN A 136 -3.90 23.47 -3.69
CA ASN A 136 -2.53 23.70 -4.11
C ASN A 136 -2.10 22.73 -5.22
N SER A 137 -2.53 21.46 -5.18
CA SER A 137 -2.27 20.51 -6.27
C SER A 137 -2.95 20.91 -7.59
N GLN A 138 -4.14 21.52 -7.54
CA GLN A 138 -4.84 22.01 -8.72
C GLN A 138 -4.13 23.23 -9.32
N LYS A 139 -3.68 24.16 -8.48
CA LYS A 139 -2.89 25.33 -8.90
C LYS A 139 -1.58 24.91 -9.59
N GLU A 140 -0.88 23.92 -9.03
CA GLU A 140 0.36 23.39 -9.60
C GLU A 140 0.15 22.70 -10.95
N ALA A 141 -1.02 22.08 -11.16
CA ALA A 141 -1.38 21.45 -12.44
C ALA A 141 -1.73 22.46 -13.55
N GLY A 142 -1.73 23.76 -13.25
CA GLY A 142 -2.11 24.81 -14.20
C GLY A 142 -3.60 24.81 -14.56
N GLU A 143 -4.42 24.10 -13.79
CA GLU A 143 -5.87 24.19 -13.92
C GLU A 143 -6.32 25.52 -13.29
N GLU A 144 -7.00 26.38 -14.07
CA GLU A 144 -7.67 27.56 -13.52
C GLU A 144 -8.48 27.11 -12.33
N SER A 145 -8.17 27.67 -11.16
CA SER A 145 -8.61 27.15 -9.86
C SER A 145 -10.11 26.91 -9.87
N LYS A 146 -10.52 25.68 -10.14
CA LYS A 146 -11.88 25.23 -9.84
C LYS A 146 -11.96 25.20 -8.33
N SER A 147 -12.40 26.31 -7.77
CA SER A 147 -12.76 26.44 -6.35
C SER A 147 -13.90 25.46 -6.09
N GLY A 148 -13.54 24.24 -5.76
CA GLY A 148 -14.46 23.13 -5.57
C GLY A 148 -14.02 22.29 -4.39
N GLU A 149 -15.00 21.66 -3.74
CA GLU A 149 -14.74 20.69 -2.69
C GLU A 149 -13.88 19.55 -3.25
N LYS A 150 -12.91 19.08 -2.46
CA LYS A 150 -12.12 17.91 -2.83
C LYS A 150 -13.03 16.71 -3.09
N PRO A 151 -12.75 15.86 -4.10
CA PRO A 151 -13.46 14.60 -4.28
C PRO A 151 -13.36 13.71 -3.02
N ALA A 152 -14.42 12.95 -2.72
CA ALA A 152 -14.55 12.16 -1.50
C ALA A 152 -13.34 11.25 -1.18
N ASN A 153 -12.73 10.66 -2.21
CA ASN A 153 -11.60 9.73 -2.06
C ASN A 153 -10.24 10.34 -2.47
N TRP A 154 -10.18 11.65 -2.71
CA TRP A 154 -8.95 12.30 -3.17
C TRP A 154 -7.79 12.11 -2.19
N GLU A 155 -8.08 12.25 -0.88
CA GLU A 155 -7.13 12.03 0.22
C GLU A 155 -6.52 10.62 0.14
N HIS A 156 -7.36 9.60 -0.05
CA HIS A 156 -6.91 8.21 -0.11
C HIS A 156 -6.17 7.84 -1.38
N ALA A 157 -6.32 8.63 -2.45
CA ALA A 157 -5.59 8.44 -3.70
C ALA A 157 -4.24 9.16 -3.70
N HIS A 158 -4.14 10.34 -3.07
CA HIS A 158 -2.96 11.23 -3.19
C HIS A 158 -2.18 11.41 -1.88
N ASN A 159 -2.78 11.11 -0.72
CA ASN A 159 -2.16 11.29 0.58
C ASN A 159 -2.48 10.12 1.52
N ASN A 160 -1.89 8.97 1.20
CA ASN A 160 -2.10 7.71 1.92
C ASN A 160 -1.71 7.75 3.40
N VAL A 161 -0.85 8.70 3.78
CA VAL A 161 -0.37 8.87 5.16
C VAL A 161 -1.40 9.58 6.02
N MET A 162 -2.30 10.34 5.42
CA MET A 162 -3.27 11.15 6.16
C MET A 162 -4.16 10.31 7.08
N LEU A 163 -4.53 9.09 6.68
CA LEU A 163 -5.28 8.19 7.56
C LEU A 163 -4.49 7.78 8.82
N VAL A 164 -3.17 7.61 8.71
CA VAL A 164 -2.29 7.36 9.86
C VAL A 164 -2.26 8.60 10.75
N PHE A 165 -2.14 9.78 10.15
CA PHE A 165 -2.13 11.04 10.87
C PHE A 165 -3.42 11.24 11.67
N ARG A 166 -4.59 11.12 11.04
CA ARG A 166 -5.91 11.22 11.71
C ARG A 166 -6.09 10.23 12.85
N LEU A 167 -5.50 9.04 12.72
CA LEU A 167 -5.68 7.98 13.70
C LEU A 167 -4.76 8.15 14.92
N TYR A 168 -3.48 8.48 14.70
CA TYR A 168 -2.44 8.43 15.73
C TYR A 168 -1.95 9.80 16.22
N TYR A 169 -2.34 10.90 15.58
CA TYR A 169 -1.93 12.24 15.96
C TYR A 169 -3.12 13.04 16.49
N LYS A 170 -2.79 14.02 17.33
CA LYS A 170 -3.70 15.07 17.79
C LYS A 170 -2.99 16.38 17.51
N PHE A 171 -3.49 17.09 16.51
CA PHE A 171 -2.84 18.27 15.95
C PHE A 171 -1.42 17.93 15.46
N SER A 172 -0.39 18.65 15.92
CA SER A 172 1.00 18.46 15.47
C SER A 172 1.75 17.36 16.22
N GLU A 173 1.14 16.70 17.20
CA GLU A 173 1.82 15.73 18.07
C GLU A 173 1.14 14.36 18.04
N PRO A 174 1.86 13.26 18.33
CA PRO A 174 1.22 11.97 18.57
C PRO A 174 0.15 12.09 19.67
N ASP A 175 -1.03 11.51 19.45
CA ASP A 175 -2.15 11.58 20.38
C ASP A 175 -1.74 10.93 21.72
N PRO A 176 -1.62 11.71 22.82
CA PRO A 176 -1.20 11.17 24.12
C PRO A 176 -2.23 10.21 24.71
N ASP A 177 -3.49 10.33 24.28
CA ASP A 177 -4.60 9.47 24.69
C ASP A 177 -4.72 8.21 23.81
N PHE A 178 -3.84 8.05 22.81
CA PHE A 178 -3.85 6.87 21.96
C PHE A 178 -3.31 5.66 22.74
N PRO A 179 -4.01 4.52 22.71
CA PRO A 179 -3.61 3.34 23.47
C PRO A 179 -2.20 2.86 23.09
N PRO A 180 -1.44 2.29 24.05
CA PRO A 180 -0.15 1.68 23.74
C PRO A 180 -0.34 0.57 22.70
N ALA A 181 0.67 0.40 21.86
CA ALA A 181 0.64 -0.66 20.87
C ALA A 181 0.57 -2.03 21.54
N LYS A 182 -0.15 -2.95 20.89
CA LYS A 182 -0.21 -4.31 21.38
C LYS A 182 1.17 -4.95 21.36
N PRO A 183 1.48 -5.84 22.31
CA PRO A 183 2.71 -6.62 22.24
C PRO A 183 2.79 -7.33 20.90
N ALA A 184 3.96 -7.28 20.26
CA ALA A 184 4.18 -8.05 19.05
C ALA A 184 3.90 -9.54 19.30
N ILE A 185 3.25 -10.16 18.31
CA ILE A 185 3.06 -11.61 18.20
C ILE A 185 4.45 -12.28 18.34
N PRO A 186 4.54 -13.53 18.82
CA PRO A 186 5.81 -14.25 18.89
C PRO A 186 6.60 -14.12 17.57
N ILE A 187 7.75 -13.46 17.64
CA ILE A 187 8.59 -13.19 16.48
C ILE A 187 9.38 -14.46 16.18
N VAL A 188 9.11 -15.08 15.04
CA VAL A 188 9.84 -16.25 14.56
C VAL A 188 10.69 -15.82 13.36
N VAL A 189 11.97 -15.52 13.61
CA VAL A 189 12.91 -15.08 12.56
C VAL A 189 14.05 -16.09 12.38
N PRO A 190 14.50 -16.36 11.15
CA PRO A 190 15.63 -17.25 10.90
C PRO A 190 16.90 -16.78 11.63
N ALA A 191 17.68 -17.75 12.12
CA ALA A 191 18.99 -17.48 12.71
C ALA A 191 20.03 -17.08 11.65
N GLU A 192 19.86 -17.47 10.40
CA GLU A 192 20.76 -17.14 9.30
C GLU A 192 20.01 -16.42 8.18
N LYS A 193 20.73 -15.55 7.45
CA LYS A 193 20.15 -14.84 6.32
C LYS A 193 19.89 -15.85 5.20
N PRO A 194 18.66 -15.99 4.69
CA PRO A 194 18.39 -16.90 3.58
C PRO A 194 19.24 -16.54 2.35
N PRO A 195 19.80 -17.53 1.64
CA PRO A 195 20.51 -17.30 0.39
C PRO A 195 19.50 -16.87 -0.69
N LYS A 196 19.32 -15.55 -0.83
CA LYS A 196 18.31 -14.86 -1.65
C LYS A 196 16.88 -15.15 -1.17
N MET A 197 16.24 -14.16 -0.54
CA MET A 197 14.78 -14.21 -0.35
C MET A 197 14.15 -14.10 -1.74
N ASP A 198 13.64 -15.21 -2.26
CA ASP A 198 12.68 -15.17 -3.34
C ASP A 198 11.43 -14.43 -2.82
N PRO A 199 11.01 -13.32 -3.46
CA PRO A 199 9.80 -12.59 -3.07
C PRO A 199 8.57 -13.50 -2.96
N GLN A 200 8.50 -14.56 -3.77
CA GLN A 200 7.38 -15.52 -3.74
C GLN A 200 7.50 -16.55 -2.61
N ALA A 201 8.72 -16.93 -2.20
CA ALA A 201 8.92 -17.91 -1.12
C ALA A 201 8.53 -17.35 0.27
N SER A 202 8.54 -16.03 0.44
CA SER A 202 8.15 -15.37 1.70
C SER A 202 6.67 -15.63 2.06
N PHE A 203 5.81 -15.83 1.05
CA PHE A 203 4.40 -16.18 1.26
C PHE A 203 4.23 -17.63 1.75
N LEU A 204 5.12 -18.54 1.36
CA LEU A 204 5.01 -19.97 1.69
C LEU A 204 5.48 -20.31 3.11
N VAL A 205 6.38 -19.50 3.70
CA VAL A 205 6.81 -19.71 5.10
C VAL A 205 5.67 -19.43 6.09
N HIS A 206 4.77 -18.50 5.76
CA HIS A 206 3.66 -18.09 6.62
C HIS A 206 2.56 -19.16 6.78
N ASN A 207 2.36 -20.03 5.79
CA ASN A 207 1.35 -21.10 5.87
C ASN A 207 1.81 -22.36 6.62
N ASN A 208 3.11 -22.52 6.86
CA ASN A 208 3.65 -23.74 7.48
C ASN A 208 4.02 -23.57 8.97
N ALA A 209 4.21 -22.35 9.47
CA ALA A 209 4.63 -22.13 10.86
C ALA A 209 3.49 -22.23 11.91
N THR A 210 2.21 -22.27 11.48
CA THR A 210 1.05 -22.27 12.38
C THR A 210 0.33 -23.63 12.51
N LYS A 211 0.93 -24.74 12.03
CA LYS A 211 0.39 -26.09 12.28
C LYS A 211 0.95 -26.68 13.56
N VAL A 212 0.17 -26.52 14.63
CA VAL A 212 0.27 -27.29 15.88
C VAL A 212 0.33 -28.80 15.54
N PRO A 213 1.20 -29.60 16.18
CA PRO A 213 1.28 -31.03 15.91
C PRO A 213 0.10 -31.73 16.59
N LEU A 214 -0.94 -32.09 15.83
CA LEU A 214 -1.94 -33.05 16.31
C LEU A 214 -1.46 -34.47 16.01
N ALA A 215 -1.57 -35.29 17.04
CA ALA A 215 -1.11 -36.66 17.14
C ALA A 215 -1.62 -37.57 16.01
N ALA A 216 -0.84 -38.65 15.82
CA ALA A 216 -1.06 -39.74 14.88
C ALA A 216 -2.48 -40.34 14.94
N SER A 217 -3.16 -40.37 13.80
CA SER A 217 -4.16 -41.40 13.48
C SER A 217 -4.35 -41.50 11.96
N SER A 218 -3.88 -42.63 11.42
CA SER A 218 -4.27 -43.40 10.22
C SER A 218 -4.64 -42.72 8.88
N PRO A 219 -4.26 -43.33 7.74
CA PRO A 219 -4.46 -42.76 6.40
C PRO A 219 -5.85 -43.08 5.86
N LEU A 220 -6.71 -42.07 5.72
CA LEU A 220 -7.90 -42.17 4.87
C LEU A 220 -7.56 -41.71 3.46
N ARG A 221 -7.43 -42.71 2.59
CA ARG A 221 -7.37 -42.63 1.14
C ARG A 221 -8.63 -41.95 0.61
N MET A 222 -8.49 -40.75 0.05
CA MET A 222 -9.54 -40.08 -0.73
C MET A 222 -9.26 -40.19 -2.24
N PRO A 223 -10.31 -40.23 -3.08
CA PRO A 223 -10.22 -40.70 -4.45
C PRO A 223 -9.85 -39.61 -5.44
N ASN A 224 -9.02 -40.03 -6.39
CA ASN A 224 -8.87 -39.61 -7.77
C ASN A 224 -9.78 -38.43 -8.21
N GLN A 225 -9.20 -37.22 -8.30
CA GLN A 225 -9.87 -36.08 -8.91
C GLN A 225 -10.12 -36.36 -10.40
N SER A 226 -11.39 -36.36 -10.76
CA SER A 226 -11.88 -36.48 -12.12
C SER A 226 -11.39 -35.30 -12.97
N LYS A 227 -10.90 -35.65 -14.17
CA LYS A 227 -10.66 -34.74 -15.30
C LYS A 227 -11.83 -33.77 -15.47
N LEU A 228 -11.59 -32.48 -15.21
CA LEU A 228 -12.43 -31.42 -15.76
C LEU A 228 -12.01 -31.22 -17.22
N THR A 229 -12.86 -31.68 -18.14
CA THR A 229 -12.83 -31.30 -19.55
C THR A 229 -13.16 -29.81 -19.66
N PHE A 230 -12.13 -29.01 -19.96
CA PHE A 230 -12.24 -27.62 -20.36
C PHE A 230 -12.95 -27.56 -21.73
N VAL A 231 -14.19 -27.06 -21.73
CA VAL A 231 -14.93 -26.73 -22.96
C VAL A 231 -14.33 -25.44 -23.51
N GLY A 232 -13.73 -25.54 -24.70
CA GLY A 232 -13.11 -24.42 -25.39
C GLY A 232 -14.12 -23.32 -25.73
N GLY A 233 -14.02 -22.21 -25.02
CA GLY A 233 -14.42 -20.89 -25.52
C GLY A 233 -13.18 -20.21 -26.10
N ALA A 234 -13.21 -19.90 -27.39
CA ALA A 234 -12.15 -19.15 -28.05
C ALA A 234 -12.02 -17.77 -27.39
N LEU A 235 -10.97 -17.57 -26.60
CA LEU A 235 -10.57 -16.27 -26.09
C LEU A 235 -10.13 -15.42 -27.28
N ALA A 236 -10.89 -14.36 -27.58
CA ALA A 236 -10.45 -13.32 -28.49
C ALA A 236 -9.09 -12.79 -28.02
N ALA A 237 -8.15 -12.62 -28.95
CA ALA A 237 -6.85 -12.05 -28.66
C ALA A 237 -7.03 -10.68 -27.98
N PRO A 238 -6.25 -10.36 -26.92
CA PRO A 238 -6.35 -9.07 -26.24
C PRO A 238 -6.09 -7.94 -27.24
N ASP A 239 -6.92 -6.90 -27.20
CA ASP A 239 -6.77 -5.72 -28.04
C ASP A 239 -5.38 -5.08 -27.80
N PRO A 240 -4.51 -5.04 -28.82
CA PRO A 240 -3.15 -4.52 -28.67
C PRO A 240 -3.12 -3.04 -28.26
N ILE A 241 -4.20 -2.29 -28.52
CA ILE A 241 -4.32 -0.89 -28.10
C ILE A 241 -4.59 -0.80 -26.59
N ALA A 242 -5.46 -1.66 -26.06
CA ALA A 242 -5.76 -1.72 -24.63
C ALA A 242 -4.53 -2.18 -23.81
N GLU A 243 -3.79 -3.16 -24.34
CA GLU A 243 -2.56 -3.66 -23.73
C GLU A 243 -1.47 -2.56 -23.70
N ARG A 244 -1.31 -1.80 -24.79
CA ARG A 244 -0.36 -0.68 -24.83
C ARG A 244 -0.72 0.43 -23.84
N SER A 245 -1.99 0.81 -23.75
CA SER A 245 -2.45 1.81 -22.79
C SER A 245 -2.23 1.37 -21.33
N ARG A 246 -2.35 0.07 -21.06
CA ARG A 246 -2.04 -0.53 -19.76
C ARG A 246 -0.55 -0.40 -19.41
N VAL A 247 0.34 -0.77 -20.35
CA VAL A 247 1.80 -0.68 -20.14
C VAL A 247 2.27 0.77 -19.98
N LEU A 248 1.69 1.72 -20.74
CA LEU A 248 2.03 3.13 -20.60
C LEU A 248 1.59 3.71 -19.24
N LYS A 249 0.43 3.28 -18.74
CA LYS A 249 -0.01 3.65 -17.38
C LYS A 249 0.92 3.07 -16.32
N GLU A 250 1.40 1.84 -16.50
CA GLU A 250 2.35 1.20 -15.58
C GLU A 250 3.70 1.92 -15.54
N VAL A 251 4.23 2.33 -16.69
CA VAL A 251 5.47 3.12 -16.75
C VAL A 251 5.28 4.46 -16.05
N ARG A 252 4.12 5.11 -16.22
CA ARG A 252 3.79 6.35 -15.49
C ARG A 252 3.76 6.14 -13.98
N ASP A 253 3.02 5.13 -13.50
CA ASP A 253 2.93 4.81 -12.06
C ASP A 253 4.31 4.48 -11.46
N HIS A 254 5.19 3.82 -12.22
CA HIS A 254 6.56 3.53 -11.80
C HIS A 254 7.46 4.77 -11.79
N LEU A 255 7.30 5.69 -12.75
CA LEU A 255 8.02 6.95 -12.76
C LEU A 255 7.61 7.84 -11.57
N ASP A 256 6.31 7.87 -11.24
CA ASP A 256 5.81 8.58 -10.07
C ASP A 256 6.36 7.96 -8.78
N LEU A 257 6.40 6.62 -8.69
CA LEU A 257 7.04 5.93 -7.57
C LEU A 257 8.55 6.23 -7.48
N LEU A 258 9.28 6.28 -8.60
CA LEU A 258 10.70 6.62 -8.61
C LEU A 258 10.95 8.07 -8.16
N LYS A 259 10.03 8.99 -8.47
CA LYS A 259 10.08 10.37 -8.01
C LYS A 259 9.97 10.46 -6.48
N GLU A 260 9.19 9.59 -5.84
CA GLU A 260 9.13 9.49 -4.37
C GLU A 260 10.46 9.05 -3.74
N PHE A 261 11.36 8.43 -4.52
CA PHE A 261 12.68 7.99 -4.06
C PHE A 261 13.81 9.01 -4.36
N GLU A 262 13.52 10.16 -4.97
CA GLU A 262 14.51 11.22 -5.21
C GLU A 262 15.09 11.72 -3.87
N GLY A 263 16.43 11.68 -3.76
CA GLY A 263 17.15 12.01 -2.51
C GLY A 263 17.21 10.89 -1.46
N VAL A 264 16.62 9.71 -1.72
CA VAL A 264 16.67 8.53 -0.82
C VAL A 264 17.63 7.45 -1.33
N ILE A 265 17.70 7.28 -2.65
CA ILE A 265 18.66 6.41 -3.33
C ILE A 265 19.58 7.26 -4.23
N PRO A 266 20.78 6.76 -4.58
CA PRO A 266 21.66 7.47 -5.51
C PRO A 266 20.93 7.83 -6.80
N GLU A 267 21.16 9.04 -7.31
CA GLU A 267 20.54 9.51 -8.55
C GLU A 267 20.86 8.56 -9.73
N GLU A 268 22.05 7.95 -9.73
CA GLU A 268 22.46 6.95 -10.72
C GLU A 268 21.52 5.73 -10.75
N ASP A 269 21.03 5.26 -9.60
CA ASP A 269 20.08 4.14 -9.50
C ASP A 269 18.69 4.54 -10.01
N ILE A 270 18.27 5.78 -9.76
CA ILE A 270 17.01 6.34 -10.28
C ILE A 270 17.07 6.40 -11.80
N GLN A 271 18.17 6.92 -12.35
CA GLN A 271 18.39 7.03 -13.79
C GLN A 271 18.53 5.68 -14.48
N SER A 272 19.13 4.68 -13.81
CA SER A 272 19.18 3.31 -14.33
C SER A 272 17.78 2.72 -14.44
N ARG A 273 16.96 2.85 -13.40
CA ARG A 273 15.59 2.32 -13.39
C ARG A 273 14.66 3.06 -14.33
N LYS A 274 14.83 4.39 -14.47
CA LYS A 274 14.12 5.18 -15.49
C LYS A 274 14.45 4.63 -16.88
N ARG A 275 15.73 4.37 -17.21
CA ARG A 275 16.13 3.76 -18.49
C ARG A 275 15.52 2.38 -18.72
N GLU A 276 15.58 1.48 -17.73
CA GLU A 276 14.96 0.15 -17.83
C GLU A 276 13.45 0.21 -18.12
N LEU A 277 12.73 1.17 -17.52
CA LEU A 277 11.31 1.39 -17.79
C LEU A 277 11.04 1.88 -19.21
N PHE A 278 11.91 2.74 -19.75
CA PHE A 278 11.80 3.21 -21.13
C PHE A 278 12.16 2.12 -22.15
N ASP A 279 13.14 1.28 -21.86
CA ASP A 279 13.54 0.16 -22.72
C ASP A 279 12.46 -0.94 -22.77
N ALA A 280 11.68 -1.08 -21.70
CA ALA A 280 10.54 -2.00 -21.61
C ALA A 280 9.27 -1.50 -22.32
N LEU A 281 9.27 -0.28 -22.88
CA LEU A 281 8.10 0.26 -23.57
C LEU A 281 7.83 -0.50 -24.88
N PRO A 282 6.55 -0.77 -25.20
CA PRO A 282 6.19 -1.35 -26.49
C PRO A 282 6.56 -0.38 -27.61
N PRO A 283 6.94 -0.90 -28.79
CA PRO A 283 7.34 -0.06 -29.91
C PRO A 283 6.25 0.95 -30.28
N ALA A 284 6.67 2.12 -30.74
CA ALA A 284 5.74 3.15 -31.18
C ALA A 284 4.82 2.59 -32.28
N PRO A 285 3.51 2.90 -32.23
CA PRO A 285 2.60 2.46 -33.28
C PRO A 285 3.08 3.04 -34.62
N PRO A 286 2.91 2.30 -35.73
CA PRO A 286 3.26 2.81 -37.04
C PRO A 286 2.48 4.12 -37.31
N PRO A 287 3.10 5.09 -38.01
CA PRO A 287 2.43 6.33 -38.33
C PRO A 287 1.12 6.03 -39.07
N PHE A 288 0.04 6.68 -38.65
CA PHE A 288 -1.27 6.56 -39.30
C PHE A 288 -1.11 7.01 -40.77
N GLU A 289 -1.12 6.07 -41.71
CA GLU A 289 -1.26 6.39 -43.13
C GLU A 289 -2.69 6.89 -43.35
N GLY A 290 -2.86 8.20 -43.23
CA GLY A 290 -4.11 8.88 -43.53
C GLY A 290 -4.50 8.60 -44.98
N LYS A 291 -5.46 7.70 -45.20
CA LYS A 291 -6.23 7.65 -46.43
C LYS A 291 -6.90 9.02 -46.58
N LYS A 292 -6.32 9.87 -47.43
CA LYS A 292 -7.01 11.06 -47.95
C LYS A 292 -8.24 10.55 -48.71
N ALA A 293 -9.38 10.53 -48.03
CA ALA A 293 -10.66 10.43 -48.69
C ALA A 293 -10.78 11.67 -49.60
N LYS A 294 -10.62 11.47 -50.91
CA LYS A 294 -11.08 12.43 -51.90
C LYS A 294 -12.61 12.48 -51.76
N LEU A 295 -13.12 13.56 -51.19
CA LEU A 295 -14.48 14.00 -51.47
C LEU A 295 -14.54 14.37 -52.96
N VAL A 296 -15.31 13.60 -53.73
CA VAL A 296 -15.94 14.00 -54.99
C VAL A 296 -17.40 13.63 -54.87
#